data_AF-A0A848UPV3-F1
#
_entry.id   AF-A0A848UPV3-F1
#
_cell.length_a   1.000
_cell.length_b   1.000
_cell.length_c   1.000
_cell.angle_alpha   90.00
_cell.angle_beta   90.00
_cell.angle_gamma   90.00
#
_symmetry.space_group_name_H-M   'P 1'
#
loop_
_entity.id
_entity.type
_entity.pdbx_description
1 polymer ?
#
loop_
_entity_poly.entity_id
_entity_poly.type
_entity_poly.pdbx_seq_one_letter_code
_entity_poly.pdbx_strand_id
1 'polypeptide(L)'
;MIKNVHVLFICVVCLLLYNCDNEPYEGEIILPDNACELAMLNVSEALTSFSSASGVNYNMLCQAYKDALQNQIDICGDDGSLQTLIQDLGDCILNTENLCEDAEAATIVAQSAYENATADNFEDVCNNYKDALEYQITVCGDSDFLQDIIVQLDDCRPEFVDLIGVWTLVGWNTDMARDINNDGIVTNNYLEEIDCYTNETIEFNANGTGAFYYRSEAQITYTPNSDGSDEDFFVSCSEINESLNFTWSETINTVEIITENGIALSYLRNGNSLNIGIDDGFVATNTIDGESMIIERVIFVYVKL
;
A
#
# COMPACT_ATOMS: atom_id res chain seq x y z
N MET A 1 85.62 -27.58 -8.63
CA MET A 1 85.73 -26.83 -7.35
C MET A 1 84.34 -26.57 -6.79
N ILE A 2 83.73 -27.55 -6.13
CA ILE A 2 82.48 -27.43 -5.37
C ILE A 2 82.60 -28.43 -4.20
N LYS A 3 83.36 -28.08 -3.17
CA LYS A 3 83.56 -28.95 -1.98
C LYS A 3 83.44 -28.23 -0.64
N ASN A 4 83.06 -26.95 -0.64
CA ASN A 4 83.04 -26.11 0.58
C ASN A 4 81.64 -25.62 1.00
N VAL A 5 80.55 -26.06 0.37
CA VAL A 5 79.19 -25.57 0.69
C VAL A 5 78.40 -26.53 1.60
N HIS A 6 78.68 -27.84 1.56
CA HIS A 6 77.90 -28.81 2.36
C HIS A 6 78.32 -28.90 3.84
N VAL A 7 79.55 -28.53 4.20
CA VAL A 7 80.01 -28.53 5.61
C VAL A 7 79.47 -27.30 6.36
N LEU A 8 79.28 -26.17 5.66
CA LEU A 8 78.73 -24.96 6.28
C LEU A 8 77.24 -25.12 6.61
N PHE A 9 76.48 -25.83 5.77
CA PHE A 9 75.04 -26.04 5.97
C PHE A 9 74.75 -27.01 7.13
N ILE A 10 75.64 -27.99 7.38
CA ILE A 10 75.50 -28.93 8.52
C ILE A 10 75.88 -28.25 9.85
N CYS A 11 76.87 -27.35 9.87
CA CYS A 11 77.22 -26.61 11.10
C CYS A 11 76.16 -25.58 11.52
N VAL A 12 75.44 -24.96 10.58
CA VAL A 12 74.38 -23.98 10.91
C VAL A 12 73.12 -24.67 11.44
N VAL A 13 72.78 -25.87 10.94
CA VAL A 13 71.62 -26.63 11.44
C VAL A 13 71.88 -27.23 12.83
N CYS A 14 73.12 -27.62 13.15
CA CYS A 14 73.45 -28.11 14.50
C CYS A 14 73.52 -27.01 15.57
N LEU A 15 73.76 -25.74 15.21
CA LEU A 15 73.81 -24.62 16.16
C LEU A 15 72.42 -24.06 16.54
N LEU A 16 71.36 -24.41 15.80
CA LEU A 16 69.98 -24.04 16.14
C LEU A 16 69.25 -25.05 17.03
N LEU A 17 69.86 -26.21 17.31
CA LEU A 17 69.28 -27.26 18.15
C LEU A 17 69.86 -27.32 19.57
N TYR A 18 70.72 -26.36 19.97
CA TYR A 18 71.46 -26.44 21.24
C TYR A 18 71.38 -25.21 22.15
N ASN A 19 70.35 -24.36 22.01
CA ASN A 19 70.01 -23.39 23.06
C ASN A 19 68.50 -23.45 23.34
N CYS A 20 68.07 -24.57 23.94
CA CYS A 20 66.89 -24.57 24.79
C CYS A 20 67.35 -24.27 26.22
N ASP A 21 67.66 -23.01 26.52
CA ASP A 21 67.39 -22.52 27.88
C ASP A 21 65.89 -22.30 27.97
N ASN A 22 65.15 -23.41 28.08
CA ASN A 22 63.76 -23.36 28.50
C ASN A 22 63.78 -23.16 30.03
N GLU A 23 64.11 -21.94 30.47
CA GLU A 23 63.74 -21.54 31.83
C GLU A 23 62.22 -21.66 31.92
N PRO A 24 61.67 -22.41 32.91
CA PRO A 24 60.24 -22.37 33.15
C PRO A 24 59.87 -20.91 33.40
N TYR A 25 59.01 -20.36 32.57
CA TYR A 25 58.46 -19.04 32.76
C TYR A 25 57.72 -19.02 34.11
N GLU A 26 58.34 -18.41 35.13
CA GLU A 26 57.77 -18.17 36.46
C GLU A 26 56.96 -16.87 36.53
N GLY A 27 56.51 -16.35 35.39
CA GLY A 27 55.51 -15.28 35.36
C GLY A 27 54.12 -15.87 35.59
N GLU A 28 53.29 -15.19 36.38
CA GLU A 28 51.86 -15.45 36.43
C GLU A 28 51.30 -15.31 35.01
N ILE A 29 50.89 -16.42 34.39
CA ILE A 29 50.15 -16.37 33.14
C ILE A 29 48.80 -15.78 33.49
N ILE A 30 48.66 -14.46 33.37
CA ILE A 30 47.36 -13.81 33.36
C ILE A 30 46.72 -14.18 32.02
N LEU A 31 46.00 -15.31 31.98
CA LEU A 31 44.95 -15.47 30.99
C LEU A 31 43.89 -14.43 31.36
N PRO A 32 43.63 -13.40 30.53
CA PRO A 32 42.46 -12.58 30.75
C PRO A 32 41.24 -13.50 30.66
N ASP A 33 40.49 -13.57 31.76
CA ASP A 33 39.25 -14.32 31.81
C ASP A 33 38.21 -13.58 30.96
N ASN A 34 38.20 -13.90 29.67
CA ASN A 34 37.28 -13.36 28.69
C ASN A 34 36.00 -14.22 28.58
N ALA A 35 35.78 -15.15 29.50
CA ALA A 35 34.63 -16.04 29.47
C ALA A 35 33.32 -15.24 29.48
N CYS A 36 33.26 -14.16 30.26
CA CYS A 36 32.06 -13.32 30.33
C CYS A 36 31.81 -12.56 29.02
N GLU A 37 32.84 -12.00 28.40
CA GLU A 37 32.73 -11.31 27.11
C GLU A 37 32.25 -12.27 26.00
N LEU A 38 32.77 -13.50 26.00
CA LEU A 38 32.33 -14.54 25.07
C LEU A 38 30.88 -14.96 25.31
N ALA A 39 30.44 -15.06 26.57
CA ALA A 39 29.05 -15.37 26.91
C ALA A 39 28.10 -14.27 26.41
N MET A 40 28.47 -12.99 26.57
CA MET A 40 27.70 -11.86 26.04
C MET A 40 27.61 -11.88 24.50
N LEU A 41 28.70 -12.22 23.82
CA LEU A 41 28.70 -12.38 22.36
C LEU A 41 27.73 -13.49 21.91
N ASN A 42 27.77 -14.64 22.58
CA ASN A 42 26.87 -15.76 22.29
C ASN A 42 25.39 -15.38 22.48
N VAL A 43 25.08 -14.55 23.49
CA VAL A 43 23.72 -14.01 23.68
C VAL A 43 23.30 -13.10 22.53
N SER A 44 24.21 -12.22 22.06
CA SER A 44 23.93 -11.35 20.91
C SER A 44 23.67 -12.14 19.62
N GLU A 45 24.46 -13.19 19.37
CA GLU A 45 24.29 -14.06 18.19
C GLU A 45 22.99 -14.87 18.27
N ALA A 46 22.69 -15.43 19.45
CA ALA A 46 21.46 -16.18 19.68
C ALA A 46 20.22 -15.29 19.58
N LEU A 47 20.26 -14.04 20.06
CA LEU A 47 19.16 -13.07 19.90
C LEU A 47 18.93 -12.72 18.42
N THR A 48 20.00 -12.52 17.65
CA THR A 48 19.88 -12.24 16.22
C THR A 48 19.22 -13.41 15.50
N SER A 49 19.62 -14.63 15.85
CA SER A 49 19.03 -15.85 15.33
C SER A 49 17.55 -15.98 15.72
N PHE A 50 17.23 -15.77 16.99
CA PHE A 50 15.85 -15.80 17.48
C PHE A 50 14.96 -14.71 16.87
N SER A 51 15.48 -13.51 16.64
CA SER A 51 14.73 -12.40 16.02
C SER A 51 14.34 -12.67 14.56
N SER A 52 14.99 -13.64 13.92
CA SER A 52 14.66 -14.13 12.56
C SER A 52 13.93 -15.47 12.57
N ALA A 53 13.46 -15.91 13.74
CA ALA A 53 12.71 -17.15 13.87
C ALA A 53 11.36 -17.07 13.16
N SER A 54 10.96 -18.17 12.52
CA SER A 54 9.64 -18.45 11.97
C SER A 54 8.99 -19.58 12.76
N GLY A 55 7.70 -19.84 12.51
CA GLY A 55 6.95 -20.88 13.23
C GLY A 55 7.59 -22.28 13.22
N VAL A 56 8.43 -22.59 12.22
CA VAL A 56 9.11 -23.89 12.07
C VAL A 56 10.34 -24.02 12.98
N ASN A 57 11.08 -22.95 13.22
CA ASN A 57 12.35 -22.98 13.97
C ASN A 57 12.29 -22.21 15.30
N TYR A 58 11.16 -21.61 15.64
CA TYR A 58 10.96 -20.84 16.87
C TYR A 58 11.37 -21.60 18.12
N ASN A 59 10.86 -22.82 18.33
CA ASN A 59 11.16 -23.58 19.56
C ASN A 59 12.67 -23.78 19.73
N MET A 60 13.37 -24.12 18.66
CA MET A 60 14.80 -24.34 18.67
C MET A 60 15.59 -23.05 18.93
N LEU A 61 15.23 -21.95 18.26
CA LEU A 61 15.96 -20.69 18.37
C LEU A 61 15.65 -19.95 19.68
N CYS A 62 14.42 -20.03 20.17
CA CYS A 62 14.01 -19.54 21.48
C CYS A 62 14.77 -20.27 22.60
N GLN A 63 14.86 -21.60 22.54
CA GLN A 63 15.64 -22.38 23.52
C GLN A 63 17.13 -22.04 23.44
N ALA A 64 17.70 -21.93 22.24
CA ALA A 64 19.10 -21.53 22.07
C ALA A 64 19.40 -20.15 22.67
N TYR A 65 18.45 -19.21 22.56
CA TYR A 65 18.57 -17.89 23.18
C TYR A 65 18.47 -17.95 24.72
N LYS A 66 17.53 -18.74 25.26
CA LYS A 66 17.44 -18.97 26.71
C LYS A 66 18.70 -19.61 27.29
N ASP A 67 19.25 -20.60 26.61
CA ASP A 67 20.49 -21.28 27.03
C ASP A 67 21.69 -20.33 27.02
N ALA A 68 21.78 -19.45 26.00
CA ALA A 68 22.82 -18.43 25.94
C ALA A 68 22.70 -17.42 27.11
N LEU A 69 21.47 -16.98 27.42
CA LEU A 69 21.20 -16.10 28.55
C LEU A 69 21.58 -16.77 29.87
N GLN A 70 21.20 -18.04 30.09
CA GLN A 70 21.55 -18.78 31.30
C GLN A 70 23.06 -18.95 31.43
N ASN A 71 23.77 -19.23 30.34
CA ASN A 71 25.23 -19.30 30.33
C ASN A 71 25.88 -17.95 30.68
N GLN A 72 25.31 -16.84 30.20
CA GLN A 72 25.77 -15.50 30.62
C GLN A 72 25.56 -15.29 32.12
N ILE A 73 24.42 -15.69 32.69
CA ILE A 73 24.18 -15.61 34.15
C ILE A 73 25.22 -16.44 34.91
N ASP A 74 25.49 -17.67 34.47
CA ASP A 74 26.40 -18.60 35.15
C ASP A 74 27.86 -18.09 35.16
N ILE A 75 28.27 -17.38 34.10
CA ILE A 75 29.66 -16.88 33.94
C ILE A 75 29.83 -15.46 34.48
N CYS A 76 28.91 -14.56 34.16
CA CYS A 76 29.03 -13.12 34.45
C CYS A 76 28.32 -12.69 35.74
N GLY A 77 27.38 -13.50 36.24
CA GLY A 77 26.40 -13.08 37.23
C GLY A 77 25.27 -12.24 36.63
N ASP A 78 24.23 -12.03 37.43
CA ASP A 78 23.02 -11.29 37.06
C ASP A 78 22.51 -10.46 38.24
N ASP A 79 21.94 -9.30 37.95
CA ASP A 79 21.23 -8.45 38.92
C ASP A 79 19.73 -8.79 39.02
N GLY A 80 19.30 -9.80 38.25
CA GLY A 80 17.93 -10.30 38.14
C GLY A 80 17.25 -9.91 36.83
N SER A 81 17.88 -9.04 36.02
CA SER A 81 17.34 -8.61 34.73
C SER A 81 17.35 -9.73 33.71
N LEU A 82 18.43 -10.51 33.63
CA LEU A 82 18.52 -11.65 32.70
C LEU A 82 17.60 -12.79 33.14
N GLN A 83 17.47 -13.02 34.45
CA GLN A 83 16.54 -14.01 34.99
C GLN A 83 15.08 -13.65 34.66
N THR A 84 14.73 -12.36 34.71
CA THR A 84 13.41 -11.86 34.30
C THR A 84 13.18 -12.08 32.80
N LEU A 85 14.18 -11.76 31.97
CA LEU A 85 14.11 -11.98 30.53
C LEU A 85 13.92 -13.47 30.17
N ILE A 86 14.63 -14.38 30.85
CA ILE A 86 14.44 -15.84 30.71
C ILE A 86 13.01 -16.25 31.08
N GLN A 87 12.42 -15.60 32.09
CA GLN A 87 11.06 -15.88 32.53
C GLN A 87 10.02 -15.37 31.54
N ASP A 88 10.23 -14.18 30.98
CA ASP A 88 9.37 -13.56 29.96
C ASP A 88 9.38 -14.36 28.65
N LEU A 89 10.50 -15.04 28.31
CA LEU A 89 10.58 -15.96 27.16
C LEU A 89 9.69 -17.21 27.31
N GLY A 90 9.12 -17.47 28.49
CA GLY A 90 8.18 -18.58 28.71
C GLY A 90 8.83 -19.95 28.54
N ASP A 91 8.07 -20.94 28.09
CA ASP A 91 8.55 -22.32 27.89
C ASP A 91 9.24 -22.55 26.53
N CYS A 92 9.30 -21.52 25.68
CA CYS A 92 9.79 -21.62 24.30
C CYS A 92 9.09 -22.74 23.51
N ILE A 93 7.83 -23.00 23.82
CA ILE A 93 6.95 -23.85 23.04
C ILE A 93 5.97 -22.91 22.33
N LEU A 94 6.17 -22.74 21.04
CA LEU A 94 5.09 -22.34 20.16
C LEU A 94 4.09 -23.50 20.19
N ASN A 95 2.94 -23.30 20.84
CA ASN A 95 1.88 -24.29 20.89
C ASN A 95 1.37 -24.51 19.46
N THR A 96 1.93 -25.52 18.81
CA THR A 96 1.57 -25.96 17.45
C THR A 96 0.17 -26.55 17.38
N GLU A 97 -0.57 -26.66 18.49
CA GLU A 97 -1.90 -27.27 18.49
C GLU A 97 -2.97 -26.37 17.83
N ASN A 98 -2.78 -25.05 17.77
CA ASN A 98 -3.78 -24.13 17.18
C ASN A 98 -3.26 -23.18 16.11
N LEU A 99 -1.99 -23.27 15.69
CA LEU A 99 -1.44 -22.40 14.65
C LEU A 99 -2.26 -22.42 13.36
N CYS A 100 -2.74 -23.61 12.98
CA CYS A 100 -3.60 -23.72 11.81
C CYS A 100 -4.98 -23.10 12.04
N GLU A 101 -5.59 -23.30 13.21
CA GLU A 101 -6.88 -22.67 13.56
C GLU A 101 -6.76 -21.13 13.61
N ASP A 102 -5.66 -20.60 14.12
CA ASP A 102 -5.37 -19.17 14.16
C ASP A 102 -5.15 -18.60 12.75
N ALA A 103 -4.44 -19.34 11.88
CA ALA A 103 -4.26 -18.96 10.48
C ALA A 103 -5.59 -18.98 9.71
N GLU A 104 -6.43 -20.00 9.92
CA GLU A 104 -7.79 -20.07 9.37
C GLU A 104 -8.65 -18.90 9.85
N ALA A 105 -8.60 -18.56 11.14
CA ALA A 105 -9.32 -17.42 11.68
C ALA A 105 -8.84 -16.09 11.07
N ALA A 106 -7.53 -15.92 10.88
CA ALA A 106 -6.96 -14.75 10.22
C ALA A 106 -7.41 -14.63 8.76
N THR A 107 -7.43 -15.74 8.01
CA THR A 107 -7.94 -15.80 6.64
C THR A 107 -9.41 -15.39 6.57
N ILE A 108 -10.25 -15.88 7.48
CA ILE A 108 -11.68 -15.51 7.53
C ILE A 108 -11.86 -14.00 7.77
N VAL A 109 -11.07 -13.42 8.67
CA VAL A 109 -11.11 -11.97 8.93
C VAL A 109 -10.66 -11.18 7.69
N ALA A 110 -9.57 -11.59 7.05
CA ALA A 110 -9.07 -10.93 5.85
C ALA A 110 -10.02 -11.06 4.65
N GLN A 111 -10.66 -12.23 4.48
CA GLN A 111 -11.71 -12.44 3.48
C GLN A 111 -12.89 -11.49 3.73
N SER A 112 -13.37 -11.39 4.97
CA SER A 112 -14.47 -10.47 5.29
C SER A 112 -14.09 -9.01 5.03
N ALA A 113 -12.84 -8.62 5.22
CA ALA A 113 -12.36 -7.27 4.87
C ALA A 113 -12.33 -7.06 3.35
N TYR A 114 -11.87 -8.07 2.59
CA TYR A 114 -11.86 -8.06 1.13
C TYR A 114 -13.28 -7.98 0.53
N GLU A 115 -14.25 -8.74 1.06
CA GLU A 115 -15.65 -8.72 0.59
C GLU A 115 -16.35 -7.38 0.85
N ASN A 116 -15.86 -6.60 1.82
CA ASN A 116 -16.37 -5.26 2.14
C ASN A 116 -15.42 -4.14 1.65
N ALA A 117 -14.50 -4.47 0.74
CA ALA A 117 -13.59 -3.49 0.16
C ALA A 117 -14.34 -2.36 -0.55
N THR A 118 -13.81 -1.15 -0.39
CA THR A 118 -14.13 0.00 -1.22
C THR A 118 -13.07 0.13 -2.31
N ALA A 119 -13.33 0.91 -3.36
CA ALA A 119 -12.32 1.18 -4.38
C ALA A 119 -11.02 1.77 -3.81
N ASP A 120 -11.12 2.56 -2.73
CA ASP A 120 -9.98 3.26 -2.13
C ASP A 120 -9.04 2.34 -1.34
N ASN A 121 -9.53 1.23 -0.81
CA ASN A 121 -8.75 0.30 0.02
C ASN A 121 -8.65 -1.12 -0.57
N PHE A 122 -9.19 -1.36 -1.77
CA PHE A 122 -9.26 -2.67 -2.40
C PHE A 122 -7.89 -3.35 -2.52
N GLU A 123 -6.88 -2.65 -3.01
CA GLU A 123 -5.54 -3.20 -3.18
C GLU A 123 -4.94 -3.66 -1.84
N ASP A 124 -5.04 -2.82 -0.80
CA ASP A 124 -4.53 -3.14 0.52
C ASP A 124 -5.24 -4.36 1.14
N VAL A 125 -6.58 -4.39 1.11
CA VAL A 125 -7.35 -5.50 1.70
C VAL A 125 -7.23 -6.79 0.90
N CYS A 126 -7.10 -6.71 -0.43
CA CYS A 126 -6.84 -7.86 -1.29
C CYS A 126 -5.45 -8.46 -1.02
N ASN A 127 -4.41 -7.63 -0.92
CA ASN A 127 -3.07 -8.09 -0.58
C ASN A 127 -3.01 -8.69 0.83
N ASN A 128 -3.68 -8.08 1.82
CA ASN A 128 -3.79 -8.67 3.16
C ASN A 128 -4.50 -10.04 3.15
N TYR A 129 -5.50 -10.22 2.29
CA TYR A 129 -6.16 -11.51 2.13
C TYR A 129 -5.25 -12.56 1.47
N LYS A 130 -4.47 -12.19 0.44
CA LYS A 130 -3.45 -13.06 -0.14
C LYS A 130 -2.39 -13.46 0.89
N ASP A 131 -1.88 -12.53 1.68
CA ASP A 131 -0.88 -12.80 2.72
C ASP A 131 -1.43 -13.77 3.78
N ALA A 132 -2.71 -13.62 4.18
CA ALA A 132 -3.36 -14.54 5.10
C ALA A 132 -3.52 -15.95 4.51
N LEU A 133 -3.90 -16.07 3.23
CA LEU A 133 -3.97 -17.34 2.52
C LEU A 133 -2.59 -18.01 2.40
N GLU A 134 -1.54 -17.26 2.05
CA GLU A 134 -0.16 -17.77 1.98
C GLU A 134 0.35 -18.24 3.35
N TYR A 135 0.01 -17.49 4.41
CA TYR A 135 0.32 -17.89 5.78
C TYR A 135 -0.42 -19.16 6.18
N GLN A 136 -1.71 -19.28 5.86
CA GLN A 136 -2.48 -20.49 6.09
C GLN A 136 -1.90 -21.69 5.33
N ILE A 137 -1.53 -21.54 4.06
CA ILE A 137 -0.86 -22.60 3.29
C ILE A 137 0.45 -23.02 3.97
N THR A 138 1.24 -22.04 4.43
CA THR A 138 2.53 -22.29 5.09
C THR A 138 2.38 -23.11 6.38
N VAL A 139 1.31 -22.85 7.14
CA VAL A 139 1.10 -23.42 8.47
C VAL A 139 0.24 -24.68 8.46
N CYS A 140 -0.83 -24.70 7.68
CA CYS A 140 -1.80 -25.79 7.57
C CYS A 140 -1.47 -26.79 6.45
N GLY A 141 -0.62 -26.39 5.50
CA GLY A 141 -0.50 -27.06 4.21
C GLY A 141 -1.57 -26.57 3.23
N ASP A 142 -1.33 -26.81 1.95
CA ASP A 142 -2.28 -26.45 0.90
C ASP A 142 -3.37 -27.52 0.78
N SER A 143 -4.63 -27.11 0.82
CA SER A 143 -5.77 -27.97 0.57
C SER A 143 -6.21 -27.90 -0.90
N ASP A 144 -5.28 -27.77 -1.84
CA ASP A 144 -5.42 -27.56 -3.31
C ASP A 144 -6.30 -26.35 -3.74
N PHE A 145 -7.24 -25.89 -2.92
CA PHE A 145 -8.16 -24.79 -3.19
C PHE A 145 -7.60 -23.42 -2.78
N LEU A 146 -6.70 -23.36 -1.78
CA LEU A 146 -6.18 -22.07 -1.29
C LEU A 146 -5.27 -21.43 -2.34
N GLN A 147 -4.43 -22.23 -2.99
CA GLN A 147 -3.57 -21.75 -4.07
C GLN A 147 -4.40 -21.29 -5.28
N ASP A 148 -5.52 -21.96 -5.59
CA ASP A 148 -6.44 -21.54 -6.65
C ASP A 148 -7.12 -20.20 -6.34
N ILE A 149 -7.45 -19.94 -5.07
CA ILE A 149 -7.98 -18.64 -4.63
C ILE A 149 -6.91 -17.55 -4.81
N ILE A 150 -5.67 -17.81 -4.40
CA ILE A 150 -4.55 -16.86 -4.61
C ILE A 150 -4.37 -16.53 -6.10
N VAL A 151 -4.48 -17.53 -6.98
CA VAL A 151 -4.39 -17.32 -8.43
C VAL A 151 -5.58 -16.50 -8.95
N GLN A 152 -6.79 -16.72 -8.44
CA GLN A 152 -7.97 -15.95 -8.82
C GLN A 152 -7.94 -14.49 -8.33
N LEU A 153 -7.27 -14.21 -7.22
CA LEU A 153 -7.04 -12.85 -6.73
C LEU A 153 -6.03 -12.06 -7.58
N ASP A 154 -5.34 -12.73 -8.51
CA ASP A 154 -4.35 -12.18 -9.45
C ASP A 154 -3.37 -11.19 -8.80
N ASP A 155 -3.17 -9.99 -9.36
CA ASP A 155 -2.24 -8.99 -8.85
C ASP A 155 -2.87 -7.99 -7.87
N CYS A 156 -4.11 -8.26 -7.41
CA CYS A 156 -4.86 -7.41 -6.48
C CYS A 156 -5.01 -5.96 -6.92
N ARG A 157 -4.92 -5.69 -8.23
CA ARG A 157 -5.22 -4.36 -8.77
C ARG A 157 -6.72 -4.21 -9.01
N PRO A 158 -7.26 -2.99 -8.87
CA PRO A 158 -8.60 -2.72 -9.33
C PRO A 158 -8.71 -3.09 -10.82
N GLU A 159 -9.62 -3.99 -11.19
CA GLU A 159 -9.92 -4.23 -12.60
C GLU A 159 -10.61 -2.98 -13.15
N PHE A 160 -9.84 -2.15 -13.83
CA PHE A 160 -10.40 -1.06 -14.60
C PHE A 160 -10.94 -1.60 -15.94
N VAL A 161 -12.14 -1.16 -16.32
CA VAL A 161 -12.63 -1.40 -17.68
C VAL A 161 -11.72 -0.62 -18.63
N ASP A 162 -11.26 -1.25 -19.72
CA ASP A 162 -10.39 -0.64 -20.75
C ASP A 162 -10.78 0.83 -21.02
N LEU A 163 -9.81 1.74 -21.09
CA LEU A 163 -10.13 3.16 -21.28
C LEU A 163 -10.69 3.41 -22.68
N ILE A 164 -10.27 2.64 -23.68
CA ILE A 164 -10.67 2.80 -25.07
C ILE A 164 -12.18 2.61 -25.25
N GLY A 165 -12.81 3.53 -25.95
CA GLY A 165 -14.24 3.55 -26.22
C GLY A 165 -14.93 4.83 -25.77
N VAL A 166 -16.26 4.76 -25.67
CA VAL A 166 -17.13 5.91 -25.38
C VAL A 166 -17.59 5.87 -23.93
N TRP A 167 -17.50 7.03 -23.28
CA TRP A 167 -17.91 7.27 -21.91
C TRP A 167 -19.00 8.33 -21.91
N THR A 168 -20.07 8.14 -21.13
CA THR A 168 -21.22 9.05 -21.07
C THR A 168 -21.25 9.76 -19.74
N LEU A 169 -21.54 11.06 -19.75
CA LEU A 169 -21.76 11.84 -18.55
C LEU A 169 -23.04 11.35 -17.86
N VAL A 170 -22.92 10.97 -16.58
CA VAL A 170 -24.05 10.46 -15.78
C VAL A 170 -24.21 11.18 -14.45
N GLY A 171 -23.24 12.03 -14.06
CA GLY A 171 -23.32 12.76 -12.81
C GLY A 171 -22.68 14.15 -12.90
N TRP A 172 -23.34 15.11 -12.26
CA TRP A 172 -22.84 16.47 -12.02
C TRP A 172 -22.99 16.74 -10.52
N ASN A 173 -22.04 16.19 -9.75
CA ASN A 173 -22.14 16.07 -8.29
C ASN A 173 -21.52 17.26 -7.56
N THR A 174 -22.27 17.89 -6.67
CA THR A 174 -21.84 19.02 -5.84
C THR A 174 -21.83 18.66 -4.35
N ASP A 175 -21.22 19.52 -3.53
CA ASP A 175 -21.23 19.38 -2.07
C ASP A 175 -22.55 19.88 -1.44
N MET A 176 -23.39 20.56 -2.22
CA MET A 176 -24.64 21.17 -1.77
C MET A 176 -25.83 20.59 -2.52
N ALA A 177 -26.81 20.04 -1.80
CA ALA A 177 -28.06 19.64 -2.43
C ALA A 177 -28.94 20.86 -2.72
N ARG A 178 -29.51 20.94 -3.91
CA ARG A 178 -30.43 22.00 -4.34
C ARG A 178 -31.58 21.40 -5.15
N ASP A 179 -32.72 22.08 -5.11
CA ASP A 179 -33.91 21.81 -5.92
C ASP A 179 -33.87 22.81 -7.08
N ILE A 180 -33.27 22.43 -8.21
CA ILE A 180 -33.05 23.34 -9.34
C ILE A 180 -34.26 23.31 -10.29
N ASN A 181 -35.02 22.22 -10.34
CA ASN A 181 -36.25 22.15 -11.14
C ASN A 181 -37.50 22.68 -10.39
N ASN A 182 -37.38 22.97 -9.09
CA ASN A 182 -38.44 23.41 -8.19
C ASN A 182 -39.58 22.39 -8.01
N ASP A 183 -39.26 21.09 -7.97
CA ASP A 183 -40.23 19.99 -7.76
C ASP A 183 -40.42 19.62 -6.28
N GLY A 184 -39.62 20.22 -5.39
CA GLY A 184 -39.63 20.01 -3.94
C GLY A 184 -38.68 18.91 -3.46
N ILE A 185 -37.90 18.28 -4.33
CA ILE A 185 -36.88 17.30 -4.01
C ILE A 185 -35.51 17.95 -4.19
N VAL A 186 -34.63 17.81 -3.19
CA VAL A 186 -33.24 18.27 -3.30
C VAL A 186 -32.33 17.08 -3.59
N THR A 187 -31.38 17.27 -4.49
CA THR A 187 -30.32 16.30 -4.80
C THR A 187 -28.99 17.02 -4.95
N ASN A 188 -27.90 16.30 -4.75
CA ASN A 188 -26.54 16.78 -5.01
C ASN A 188 -26.05 16.43 -6.42
N ASN A 189 -26.81 15.65 -7.19
CA ASN A 189 -26.53 15.38 -8.60
C ASN A 189 -27.40 16.28 -9.47
N TYR A 190 -26.87 17.41 -9.91
CA TYR A 190 -27.66 18.40 -10.64
C TYR A 190 -28.16 17.91 -12.01
N LEU A 191 -27.66 16.79 -12.56
CA LEU A 191 -28.26 16.18 -13.76
C LEU A 191 -29.64 15.54 -13.50
N GLU A 192 -29.98 15.24 -12.25
CA GLU A 192 -31.33 14.80 -11.88
C GLU A 192 -32.31 15.98 -11.83
N GLU A 193 -31.79 17.20 -11.67
CA GLU A 193 -32.57 18.43 -11.58
C GLU A 193 -32.72 19.16 -12.93
N ILE A 194 -31.99 18.76 -13.97
CA ILE A 194 -32.03 19.46 -15.25
C ILE A 194 -32.13 18.48 -16.42
N ASP A 195 -32.89 18.87 -17.44
CA ASP A 195 -33.01 18.12 -18.70
C ASP A 195 -31.90 18.50 -19.71
N CYS A 196 -30.81 19.11 -19.25
CA CYS A 196 -29.65 19.41 -20.07
C CYS A 196 -28.58 18.31 -19.92
N TYR A 197 -27.60 18.28 -20.81
CA TYR A 197 -26.42 17.41 -20.77
C TYR A 197 -26.72 15.89 -20.84
N THR A 198 -27.84 15.51 -21.46
CA THR A 198 -28.30 14.11 -21.47
C THR A 198 -27.52 13.20 -22.42
N ASN A 199 -26.69 13.75 -23.31
CA ASN A 199 -25.98 13.02 -24.37
C ASN A 199 -24.50 13.44 -24.48
N GLU A 200 -23.93 13.99 -23.42
CA GLU A 200 -22.53 14.41 -23.39
C GLU A 200 -21.62 13.17 -23.29
N THR A 201 -20.64 13.05 -24.18
CA THR A 201 -19.73 11.90 -24.18
C THR A 201 -18.27 12.27 -24.35
N ILE A 202 -17.40 11.35 -23.95
CA ILE A 202 -15.95 11.38 -24.17
C ILE A 202 -15.58 10.09 -24.90
N GLU A 203 -14.81 10.19 -25.99
CA GLU A 203 -14.27 9.03 -26.69
C GLU A 203 -12.74 8.98 -26.58
N PHE A 204 -12.22 7.82 -26.18
CA PHE A 204 -10.78 7.52 -26.17
C PHE A 204 -10.44 6.52 -27.29
N ASN A 205 -9.46 6.89 -28.12
CA ASN A 205 -8.97 6.07 -29.22
C ASN A 205 -7.63 5.41 -28.88
N ALA A 206 -7.39 4.21 -29.42
CA ALA A 206 -6.19 3.40 -29.14
C ALA A 206 -4.86 4.01 -29.61
N ASN A 207 -4.90 5.07 -30.43
CA ASN A 207 -3.73 5.81 -30.88
C ASN A 207 -3.31 6.94 -29.91
N GLY A 208 -3.94 7.05 -28.73
CA GLY A 208 -3.67 8.11 -27.74
C GLY A 208 -4.38 9.43 -28.04
N THR A 209 -5.35 9.45 -28.95
CA THR A 209 -6.21 10.62 -29.22
C THR A 209 -7.63 10.39 -28.71
N GLY A 210 -8.42 11.45 -28.59
CA GLY A 210 -9.82 11.37 -28.19
C GLY A 210 -10.59 12.63 -28.52
N ALA A 211 -11.88 12.64 -28.20
CA ALA A 211 -12.73 13.80 -28.39
C ALA A 211 -13.79 13.92 -27.28
N PHE A 212 -14.03 15.15 -26.83
CA PHE A 212 -15.24 15.51 -26.10
C PHE A 212 -16.34 15.79 -27.11
N TYR A 213 -17.55 15.33 -26.81
CA TYR A 213 -18.73 15.52 -27.63
C TYR A 213 -19.77 16.30 -26.84
N TYR A 214 -19.85 17.60 -27.12
CA TYR A 214 -20.81 18.46 -26.44
C TYR A 214 -22.13 18.55 -27.23
N ARG A 215 -23.27 18.33 -26.56
CA ARG A 215 -24.61 18.28 -27.19
C ARG A 215 -25.59 19.30 -26.66
N SER A 216 -25.32 19.86 -25.49
CA SER A 216 -26.15 20.89 -24.91
C SER A 216 -25.37 21.79 -23.97
N GLU A 217 -25.94 22.95 -23.68
CA GLU A 217 -25.44 23.92 -22.71
C GLU A 217 -26.62 24.40 -21.85
N ALA A 218 -26.42 24.43 -20.53
CA ALA A 218 -27.38 24.96 -19.57
C ALA A 218 -27.03 26.41 -19.24
N GLN A 219 -28.00 27.30 -19.40
CA GLN A 219 -27.95 28.63 -18.77
C GLN A 219 -28.81 28.58 -17.50
N ILE A 220 -28.18 28.77 -16.35
CA ILE A 220 -28.85 28.70 -15.05
C ILE A 220 -28.91 30.10 -14.45
N THR A 221 -30.08 30.46 -13.96
CA THR A 221 -30.32 31.71 -13.24
C THR A 221 -31.12 31.43 -11.97
N TYR A 222 -31.06 32.34 -11.01
CA TYR A 222 -31.82 32.21 -9.77
C TYR A 222 -32.45 33.53 -9.34
N THR A 223 -33.57 33.46 -8.62
CA THR A 223 -34.24 34.60 -8.01
C THR A 223 -34.26 34.43 -6.49
N PRO A 224 -33.60 35.31 -5.71
CA PRO A 224 -33.66 35.26 -4.25
C PRO A 224 -35.09 35.48 -3.74
N ASN A 225 -35.52 34.65 -2.80
CA ASN A 225 -36.83 34.80 -2.18
C ASN A 225 -36.83 35.85 -1.05
N SER A 226 -37.80 36.76 -1.10
CA SER A 226 -37.85 37.94 -0.21
C SER A 226 -38.15 37.62 1.27
N ASP A 227 -38.61 36.41 1.54
CA ASP A 227 -38.92 35.90 2.88
C ASP A 227 -37.74 35.15 3.51
N GLY A 228 -36.62 35.02 2.80
CA GLY A 228 -35.42 34.29 3.24
C GLY A 228 -35.52 32.77 3.11
N SER A 229 -36.49 32.26 2.33
CA SER A 229 -36.50 30.87 1.86
C SER A 229 -35.45 30.63 0.75
N ASP A 230 -35.26 29.37 0.37
CA ASP A 230 -34.34 28.94 -0.68
C ASP A 230 -34.62 29.67 -2.01
N GLU A 231 -33.62 29.80 -2.88
CA GLU A 231 -33.77 30.54 -4.14
C GLU A 231 -34.55 29.76 -5.21
N ASP A 232 -35.34 30.47 -6.02
CA ASP A 232 -36.02 29.86 -7.17
C ASP A 232 -35.06 29.80 -8.37
N PHE A 233 -34.80 28.59 -8.90
CA PHE A 233 -33.92 28.39 -10.04
C PHE A 233 -34.68 28.36 -11.37
N PHE A 234 -34.02 28.81 -12.44
CA PHE A 234 -34.51 28.78 -13.81
C PHE A 234 -33.40 28.28 -14.72
N VAL A 235 -33.69 27.19 -15.44
CA VAL A 235 -32.76 26.54 -16.35
C VAL A 235 -33.24 26.67 -17.78
N SER A 236 -32.36 27.10 -18.67
CA SER A 236 -32.58 27.14 -20.11
C SER A 236 -31.54 26.26 -20.80
N CYS A 237 -31.96 25.11 -21.34
CA CYS A 237 -31.11 24.24 -22.13
C CYS A 237 -31.09 24.71 -23.59
N SER A 238 -29.89 24.87 -24.16
CA SER A 238 -29.68 25.09 -25.59
C SER A 238 -28.98 23.89 -26.19
N GLU A 239 -29.48 23.37 -27.31
CA GLU A 239 -28.77 22.34 -28.06
C GLU A 239 -27.54 22.95 -28.75
N ILE A 240 -26.41 22.28 -28.59
CA ILE A 240 -25.17 22.59 -29.29
C ILE A 240 -24.65 21.32 -29.98
N ASN A 241 -23.67 21.48 -30.85
CA ASN A 241 -23.03 20.33 -31.48
C ASN A 241 -21.55 20.66 -31.70
N GLU A 242 -20.79 20.54 -30.62
CA GLU A 242 -19.37 20.84 -30.60
C GLU A 242 -18.57 19.55 -30.35
N SER A 243 -17.36 19.51 -30.90
CA SER A 243 -16.43 18.42 -30.67
C SER A 243 -15.03 18.98 -30.47
N LEU A 244 -14.42 18.65 -29.34
CA LEU A 244 -13.08 19.12 -28.98
C LEU A 244 -12.14 17.93 -28.92
N ASN A 245 -11.15 17.89 -29.81
CA ASN A 245 -10.17 16.83 -29.79
C ASN A 245 -9.16 17.02 -28.66
N PHE A 246 -8.57 15.91 -28.26
CA PHE A 246 -7.49 15.89 -27.29
C PHE A 246 -6.53 14.73 -27.52
N THR A 247 -5.37 14.79 -26.86
CA THR A 247 -4.49 13.64 -26.65
C THR A 247 -4.56 13.21 -25.20
N TRP A 248 -4.31 11.94 -24.91
CA TRP A 248 -4.37 11.44 -23.54
C TRP A 248 -3.25 10.45 -23.22
N SER A 249 -2.93 10.36 -21.95
CA SER A 249 -2.08 9.33 -21.35
C SER A 249 -2.71 8.82 -20.06
N GLU A 250 -2.51 7.54 -19.75
CA GLU A 250 -3.00 6.96 -18.50
C GLU A 250 -1.85 6.54 -17.60
N THR A 251 -2.09 6.66 -16.29
CA THR A 251 -1.35 5.94 -15.25
C THR A 251 -2.32 4.94 -14.59
N ILE A 252 -1.95 4.37 -13.44
CA ILE A 252 -2.76 3.34 -12.78
C ILE A 252 -4.17 3.87 -12.44
N ASN A 253 -4.27 5.05 -11.81
CA ASN A 253 -5.55 5.61 -11.33
C ASN A 253 -5.95 6.92 -12.02
N THR A 254 -5.13 7.45 -12.92
CA THR A 254 -5.39 8.77 -13.53
C THR A 254 -5.30 8.72 -15.04
N VAL A 255 -6.19 9.48 -15.68
CA VAL A 255 -6.15 9.76 -17.11
C VAL A 255 -5.87 11.25 -17.27
N GLU A 256 -4.72 11.56 -17.87
CA GLU A 256 -4.35 12.92 -18.21
C GLU A 256 -4.80 13.21 -19.64
N ILE A 257 -5.61 14.24 -19.81
CA ILE A 257 -6.10 14.73 -21.10
C ILE A 257 -5.46 16.07 -21.38
N ILE A 258 -4.85 16.22 -22.56
CA ILE A 258 -4.31 17.48 -23.06
C ILE A 258 -5.15 17.90 -24.26
N THR A 259 -5.91 18.97 -24.10
CA THR A 259 -6.74 19.56 -25.17
C THR A 259 -5.88 20.21 -26.26
N GLU A 260 -6.45 20.45 -27.45
CA GLU A 260 -5.74 21.17 -28.53
C GLU A 260 -5.21 22.56 -28.11
N ASN A 261 -5.82 23.19 -27.10
CA ASN A 261 -5.40 24.47 -26.56
C ASN A 261 -4.27 24.35 -25.51
N GLY A 262 -3.80 23.13 -25.22
CA GLY A 262 -2.75 22.86 -24.24
C GLY A 262 -3.21 22.85 -22.79
N ILE A 263 -4.52 22.88 -22.53
CA ILE A 263 -5.08 22.72 -21.17
C ILE A 263 -4.98 21.24 -20.79
N ALA A 264 -4.36 20.98 -19.65
CA ALA A 264 -4.27 19.66 -19.05
C ALA A 264 -5.42 19.44 -18.06
N LEU A 265 -6.12 18.33 -18.20
CA LEU A 265 -7.21 17.88 -17.33
C LEU A 265 -6.83 16.52 -16.75
N SER A 266 -6.98 16.34 -15.43
CA SER A 266 -6.67 15.09 -14.75
C SER A 266 -7.95 14.44 -14.25
N TYR A 267 -8.30 13.31 -14.86
CA TYR A 267 -9.43 12.49 -14.46
C TYR A 267 -8.96 11.39 -13.52
N LEU A 268 -9.71 11.18 -12.45
CA LEU A 268 -9.56 10.02 -11.57
C LEU A 268 -10.39 8.86 -12.12
N ARG A 269 -9.74 7.72 -12.28
CA ARG A 269 -10.38 6.48 -12.73
C ARG A 269 -10.72 5.62 -11.53
N ASN A 270 -11.96 5.12 -11.50
CA ASN A 270 -12.44 4.20 -10.47
C ASN A 270 -13.35 3.16 -11.13
N GLY A 271 -12.81 1.95 -11.38
CA GLY A 271 -13.53 0.86 -12.05
C GLY A 271 -14.03 1.27 -13.44
N ASN A 272 -15.36 1.36 -13.58
CA ASN A 272 -16.04 1.80 -14.79
C ASN A 272 -16.43 3.28 -14.80
N SER A 273 -15.80 4.11 -13.95
CA SER A 273 -16.06 5.54 -13.86
C SER A 273 -14.80 6.39 -14.08
N LEU A 274 -14.99 7.55 -14.71
CA LEU A 274 -14.01 8.62 -14.81
C LEU A 274 -14.58 9.88 -14.16
N ASN A 275 -13.80 10.50 -13.29
CA ASN A 275 -14.25 11.62 -12.46
C ASN A 275 -13.31 12.80 -12.62
N ILE A 276 -13.85 14.01 -12.79
CA ILE A 276 -13.06 15.24 -12.76
C ILE A 276 -13.77 16.30 -11.92
N GLY A 277 -13.02 16.95 -11.04
CA GLY A 277 -13.51 18.11 -10.31
C GLY A 277 -13.11 19.39 -11.03
N ILE A 278 -14.10 20.20 -11.40
CA ILE A 278 -13.90 21.51 -12.00
C ILE A 278 -14.35 22.58 -11.01
N ASP A 279 -13.43 23.46 -10.65
CA ASP A 279 -13.76 24.66 -9.90
C ASP A 279 -14.59 25.58 -10.78
N ASP A 280 -15.60 26.22 -10.21
CA ASP A 280 -16.58 27.03 -10.92
C ASP A 280 -17.37 26.24 -11.99
N GLY A 281 -17.52 24.93 -11.78
CA GLY A 281 -18.24 24.04 -12.69
C GLY A 281 -19.73 24.34 -12.78
N PHE A 282 -20.34 24.87 -11.72
CA PHE A 282 -21.72 25.34 -11.68
C PHE A 282 -21.74 26.85 -11.49
N VAL A 283 -22.51 27.55 -12.34
CA VAL A 283 -22.69 29.00 -12.27
C VAL A 283 -24.17 29.31 -12.47
N ALA A 284 -24.77 30.02 -11.50
CA ALA A 284 -26.12 30.56 -11.63
C ALA A 284 -26.11 32.07 -11.42
N THR A 285 -26.69 32.82 -12.36
CA THR A 285 -26.73 34.30 -12.31
C THR A 285 -28.04 34.80 -11.72
N ASN A 286 -27.96 35.81 -10.85
CA ASN A 286 -29.12 36.42 -10.21
C ASN A 286 -29.97 37.20 -11.22
N THR A 287 -31.28 36.94 -11.24
CA THR A 287 -32.23 37.58 -12.17
C THR A 287 -32.59 39.03 -11.81
N ILE A 288 -32.40 39.44 -10.55
CA ILE A 288 -32.79 40.76 -10.03
C ILE A 288 -31.70 41.79 -10.31
N ASP A 289 -30.45 41.49 -9.95
CA ASP A 289 -29.32 42.41 -10.11
C ASP A 289 -28.48 42.13 -11.36
N GLY A 290 -28.53 40.90 -11.91
CA GLY A 290 -27.75 40.50 -13.08
C GLY A 290 -26.24 40.39 -12.85
N GLU A 291 -25.77 40.55 -11.61
CA GLU A 291 -24.35 40.59 -11.25
C GLU A 291 -23.97 39.52 -10.23
N SER A 292 -24.84 39.25 -9.25
CA SER A 292 -24.58 38.25 -8.21
C SER A 292 -24.61 36.85 -8.82
N MET A 293 -23.63 36.01 -8.47
CA MET A 293 -23.52 34.64 -8.96
C MET A 293 -23.40 33.65 -7.81
N ILE A 294 -24.04 32.49 -7.95
CA ILE A 294 -23.70 31.29 -7.19
C ILE A 294 -22.69 30.52 -8.03
N ILE A 295 -21.53 30.23 -7.45
CA ILE A 295 -20.46 29.50 -8.11
C ILE A 295 -20.05 28.35 -7.21
N GLU A 296 -20.05 27.14 -7.77
CA GLU A 296 -19.75 25.92 -7.02
C GLU A 296 -18.81 25.01 -7.82
N ARG A 297 -17.94 24.29 -7.10
CA ARG A 297 -17.14 23.20 -7.66
C ARG A 297 -18.08 22.05 -7.99
N VAL A 298 -17.82 21.40 -9.12
CA VAL A 298 -18.59 20.21 -9.51
C VAL A 298 -17.70 19.06 -9.91
N ILE A 299 -18.11 17.86 -9.51
CA ILE A 299 -17.49 16.60 -9.90
C ILE A 299 -18.33 16.00 -11.03
N PHE A 300 -17.78 16.03 -12.25
CA PHE A 300 -18.35 15.38 -13.40
C PHE A 300 -17.99 13.89 -13.36
N VAL A 301 -19.00 13.03 -13.52
CA VAL A 301 -18.87 11.58 -13.49
C VAL A 301 -19.26 11.01 -14.84
N TYR A 302 -18.33 10.33 -15.48
CA TYR A 302 -18.55 9.60 -16.72
C TYR A 302 -18.50 8.10 -16.47
N VAL A 303 -19.36 7.34 -17.14
CA VAL A 303 -19.39 5.87 -17.09
C VAL A 303 -19.23 5.31 -18.49
N LYS A 304 -18.46 4.23 -18.63
CA LYS A 304 -18.26 3.60 -19.95
C LYS A 304 -19.54 2.91 -20.43
N LEU A 305 -19.84 3.09 -21.71
CA LEU A 305 -20.93 2.42 -22.42
C LEU A 305 -20.63 0.94 -22.71
#